data_AF-A0A0G4F7Y8-F1
#
_entry.id   AF-A0A0G4F7Y8-F1
#
_cell.length_a   1.000
_cell.length_b   1.000
_cell.length_c   1.000
_cell.angle_alpha   90.00
_cell.angle_beta   90.00
_cell.angle_gamma   90.00
#
_symmetry.space_group_name_H-M   'P 1'
#
loop_
_entity.id
_entity.type
_entity.pdbx_description
1 polymer ?
#
loop_
_entity_poly.entity_id
_entity_poly.type
_entity_poly.pdbx_seq_one_letter_code
_entity_poly.pdbx_strand_id
1 'polypeptide(L)'
;MWPPAEGVFGASSPRVSEVVIWLCYLLFLLPVLYLIYTILFLHPSSRRKWKKVGELLSHPDETTALLRYFIRKKRQLPTNLTEEEQYCFFMLTRVSRSFASVIIELHDELRTAICVFYLTLRALDSIEDDMTIDLEVKLAELRQFSQNIQIRGWNSRKGYGAANVYEQELLENFDRVIAVYYRLSPQYQSVIKEIATQMAEGMAIYQTKEVATLKDYDSYCYYVAGLVGVGLTRLFYHSALMGDSMSNIDDLAISMGLFLQKTNIIRDYLEDTVQQPPRCFYPKEVWSKYVKHLGDLQYPQYHNEALSCLNDMVTDALRHVPDCLQYMSLVDEESCFRFCAIPQVMAVATLERCYNNHDVFTGVVKIRKGEAAKLILQSCSFESVVRIFEEYLHTIASKIPKKAHSGNQTRGRVADALQSVRLWKKQINTRRMQQGAKKGD
;
A
#
# COMPACT_ATOMS: atom_id res chain seq x y z
N MET A 1 -47.32 -95.48 21.60
CA MET A 1 -48.38 -94.82 22.40
C MET A 1 -48.07 -93.34 22.41
N TRP A 2 -48.91 -92.54 21.77
CA TRP A 2 -48.87 -91.08 21.82
C TRP A 2 -49.88 -90.59 22.86
N PRO A 3 -49.66 -89.42 23.45
CA PRO A 3 -50.73 -88.45 23.62
C PRO A 3 -50.40 -87.11 22.90
N PRO A 4 -51.42 -86.33 22.52
CA PRO A 4 -51.32 -85.34 21.43
C PRO A 4 -51.03 -83.89 21.87
N ALA A 5 -50.49 -83.14 20.90
CA ALA A 5 -50.70 -81.74 20.47
C ALA A 5 -50.98 -80.61 21.50
N GLU A 6 -50.28 -79.46 21.34
CA GLU A 6 -50.81 -78.21 20.75
C GLU A 6 -49.91 -76.97 20.98
N GLY A 7 -49.78 -76.13 19.93
CA GLY A 7 -49.50 -74.67 19.91
C GLY A 7 -48.21 -74.13 20.58
N VAL A 8 -47.39 -73.25 19.98
CA VAL A 8 -47.76 -71.95 19.40
C VAL A 8 -46.62 -71.47 18.47
N PHE A 9 -46.96 -71.14 17.22
CA PHE A 9 -46.18 -70.22 16.37
C PHE A 9 -46.24 -68.81 16.96
N GLY A 10 -45.09 -68.11 17.07
CA GLY A 10 -45.04 -66.73 17.57
C GLY A 10 -43.89 -65.90 16.99
N ALA A 11 -44.14 -65.33 15.82
CA ALA A 11 -43.65 -64.06 15.25
C ALA A 11 -42.26 -63.47 15.61
N SER A 12 -41.51 -63.21 14.55
CA SER A 12 -40.40 -62.26 14.37
C SER A 12 -40.48 -60.95 15.17
N SER A 13 -39.35 -60.57 15.80
CA SER A 13 -39.06 -59.22 16.29
C SER A 13 -38.11 -58.51 15.31
N PRO A 14 -38.56 -57.49 14.54
CA PRO A 14 -37.70 -56.74 13.60
C PRO A 14 -36.86 -55.65 14.27
N ARG A 15 -36.95 -55.46 15.60
CA ARG A 15 -36.42 -54.26 16.25
C ARG A 15 -34.92 -54.28 16.57
N VAL A 16 -34.30 -55.46 16.66
CA VAL A 16 -32.88 -55.57 17.04
C VAL A 16 -31.95 -55.38 15.83
N SER A 17 -32.34 -55.84 14.65
CA SER A 17 -31.53 -55.69 13.43
C SER A 17 -31.45 -54.23 12.97
N GLU A 18 -32.56 -53.48 13.02
CA GLU A 18 -32.56 -52.07 12.64
C GLU A 18 -31.69 -51.22 13.57
N VAL A 19 -31.74 -51.44 14.89
CA VAL A 19 -30.92 -50.68 15.85
C VAL A 19 -29.43 -50.96 15.65
N VAL A 20 -29.05 -52.21 15.39
CA VAL A 20 -27.65 -52.58 15.09
C VAL A 20 -27.20 -51.95 13.77
N ILE A 21 -28.04 -51.93 12.74
CA ILE A 21 -27.76 -51.26 11.46
C ILE A 21 -27.56 -49.76 11.68
N TRP A 22 -28.45 -49.09 12.43
CA TRP A 22 -28.32 -47.65 12.74
C TRP A 22 -27.05 -47.34 13.56
N LEU A 23 -26.68 -48.19 14.51
CA LEU A 23 -25.43 -48.06 15.27
C LEU A 23 -24.19 -48.25 14.37
N CYS A 24 -24.22 -49.21 13.45
CA CYS A 24 -23.16 -49.38 12.45
C CYS A 24 -23.06 -48.18 11.51
N TYR A 25 -24.18 -47.61 11.05
CA TYR A 25 -24.19 -46.37 10.26
C TYR A 25 -23.62 -45.20 11.06
N LEU A 26 -23.96 -45.05 12.34
CA LEU A 26 -23.42 -44.01 13.21
C LEU A 26 -21.90 -44.16 13.41
N LEU A 27 -21.42 -45.39 13.62
CA LEU A 27 -19.99 -45.70 13.77
C LEU A 27 -19.17 -45.40 12.50
N PHE A 28 -19.77 -45.52 11.32
CA PHE A 28 -19.12 -45.16 10.04
C PHE A 28 -19.29 -43.68 9.66
N LEU A 29 -20.45 -43.07 9.95
CA LEU A 29 -20.74 -41.69 9.58
C LEU A 29 -20.07 -40.68 10.52
N LEU A 30 -19.97 -40.96 11.82
CA LEU A 30 -19.36 -40.03 12.77
C LEU A 30 -17.89 -39.71 12.44
N PRO A 31 -17.01 -40.68 12.11
CA PRO A 31 -15.64 -40.39 11.69
C PRO A 31 -15.57 -39.61 10.38
N VAL A 32 -16.46 -39.89 9.41
CA VAL A 32 -16.50 -39.16 8.13
C VAL A 32 -16.99 -37.73 8.34
N LEU A 33 -18.03 -37.52 9.14
CA LEU A 33 -18.52 -36.19 9.51
C LEU A 33 -17.50 -35.42 10.33
N TYR A 34 -16.78 -36.08 11.25
CA TYR A 34 -15.67 -35.48 11.99
C TYR A 34 -14.51 -35.10 11.08
N LEU A 35 -14.16 -35.95 10.10
CA LEU A 35 -13.13 -35.66 9.10
C LEU A 35 -13.54 -34.49 8.20
N ILE A 36 -14.79 -34.47 7.73
CA ILE A 36 -15.36 -33.34 6.97
C ILE A 36 -15.34 -32.07 7.81
N TYR A 37 -15.78 -32.13 9.07
CA TYR A 37 -15.74 -31.00 10.00
C TYR A 37 -14.31 -30.52 10.24
N THR A 38 -13.36 -31.45 10.36
CA THR A 38 -11.94 -31.13 10.55
C THR A 38 -11.36 -30.46 9.31
N ILE A 39 -11.64 -30.98 8.11
CA ILE A 39 -11.20 -30.39 6.84
C ILE A 39 -11.85 -29.03 6.61
N LEU A 40 -13.14 -28.88 6.90
CA LEU A 40 -13.88 -27.64 6.66
C LEU A 40 -13.63 -26.58 7.73
N PHE A 41 -13.47 -26.92 9.00
CA PHE A 41 -13.48 -25.95 10.10
C PHE A 41 -12.24 -25.99 11.00
N LEU A 42 -11.45 -27.07 11.02
CA LEU A 42 -10.24 -27.16 11.85
C LEU A 42 -8.95 -26.98 11.03
N HIS A 43 -8.97 -27.31 9.75
CA HIS A 43 -7.81 -27.17 8.87
C HIS A 43 -7.42 -25.69 8.72
N PRO A 44 -6.13 -25.32 8.89
CA PRO A 44 -5.69 -23.92 8.88
C PRO A 44 -6.08 -23.14 7.62
N SER A 45 -6.05 -23.78 6.46
CA SER A 45 -6.45 -23.16 5.18
C SER A 45 -7.96 -22.87 5.12
N SER A 46 -8.79 -23.78 5.64
CA SER A 46 -10.24 -23.63 5.68
C SER A 46 -10.66 -22.63 6.75
N ARG A 47 -10.02 -22.62 7.93
CA ARG A 47 -10.19 -21.57 8.94
C ARG A 47 -9.87 -20.18 8.39
N ARG A 48 -8.78 -20.04 7.61
CA ARG A 48 -8.47 -18.77 6.91
C ARG A 48 -9.55 -18.38 5.91
N LYS A 49 -10.12 -19.35 5.17
CA LYS A 49 -11.24 -19.08 4.25
C LYS A 49 -12.51 -18.65 5.01
N TRP A 50 -12.90 -19.36 6.07
CA TRP A 50 -14.08 -19.00 6.87
C TRP A 50 -13.91 -17.69 7.63
N LYS A 51 -12.70 -17.35 8.11
CA LYS A 51 -12.41 -16.02 8.64
C LYS A 51 -12.64 -14.93 7.60
N LYS A 52 -12.15 -15.11 6.37
CA LYS A 52 -12.41 -14.18 5.26
C LYS A 52 -13.90 -14.07 4.93
N VAL A 53 -14.63 -15.18 4.91
CA VAL A 53 -16.09 -15.17 4.69
C VAL A 53 -16.81 -14.44 5.83
N GLY A 54 -16.44 -14.70 7.08
CA GLY A 54 -16.97 -13.99 8.24
C GLY A 54 -16.68 -12.48 8.21
N GLU A 55 -15.46 -12.09 7.81
CA GLU A 55 -15.07 -10.67 7.61
C GLU A 55 -15.89 -10.00 6.49
N LEU A 56 -16.16 -10.69 5.38
CA LEU A 56 -17.01 -10.18 4.31
C LEU A 56 -18.46 -9.99 4.78
N LEU A 57 -18.98 -10.94 5.58
CA LEU A 57 -20.34 -10.88 6.13
C LEU A 57 -20.49 -9.78 7.19
N SER A 58 -19.44 -9.48 7.97
CA SER A 58 -19.48 -8.39 8.96
C SER A 58 -19.38 -6.99 8.34
N HIS A 59 -19.02 -6.89 7.06
CA HIS A 59 -18.90 -5.64 6.31
C HIS A 59 -19.64 -5.70 4.97
N PRO A 60 -20.99 -5.66 4.98
CA PRO A 60 -21.80 -5.83 3.77
C PRO A 60 -21.61 -4.69 2.74
N ASP A 61 -21.29 -3.49 3.19
CA ASP A 61 -20.95 -2.36 2.32
C ASP A 61 -19.60 -2.57 1.61
N GLU A 62 -18.60 -3.14 2.29
CA GLU A 62 -17.31 -3.53 1.70
C GLU A 62 -17.47 -4.65 0.66
N THR A 63 -18.35 -5.63 0.91
CA THR A 63 -18.66 -6.70 -0.05
C THR A 63 -19.27 -6.13 -1.33
N THR A 64 -20.22 -5.20 -1.17
CA THR A 64 -20.85 -4.50 -2.30
C THR A 64 -19.83 -3.68 -3.08
N ALA A 65 -18.93 -2.97 -2.39
CA ALA A 65 -17.86 -2.19 -3.02
C ALA A 65 -16.88 -3.10 -3.79
N LEU A 66 -16.53 -4.25 -3.23
CA LEU A 66 -15.64 -5.22 -3.88
C LEU A 66 -16.25 -5.76 -5.18
N LEU A 67 -17.54 -6.13 -5.17
CA LEU A 67 -18.26 -6.55 -6.37
C LEU A 67 -18.31 -5.43 -7.41
N ARG A 68 -18.65 -4.20 -7.01
CA ARG A 68 -18.65 -3.04 -7.91
C ARG A 68 -17.26 -2.78 -8.52
N TYR A 69 -16.20 -2.92 -7.73
CA TYR A 69 -14.83 -2.77 -8.21
C TYR A 69 -14.47 -3.80 -9.29
N PHE A 70 -14.90 -5.05 -9.14
CA PHE A 70 -14.66 -6.11 -10.13
C PHE A 70 -15.49 -5.96 -11.41
N ILE A 71 -16.73 -5.47 -11.31
CA ILE A 71 -17.63 -5.32 -12.45
C ILE A 71 -17.39 -4.00 -13.21
N ARG A 72 -16.77 -2.99 -12.56
CA ARG A 72 -16.47 -1.71 -13.19
C ARG A 72 -15.62 -1.91 -14.45
N LYS A 73 -16.02 -1.24 -15.54
CA LYS A 73 -15.22 -1.12 -16.77
C LYS A 73 -13.89 -0.42 -16.44
N LYS A 74 -12.79 -1.16 -16.53
CA LYS A 74 -11.44 -0.60 -16.38
C LYS A 74 -11.00 0.02 -17.71
N ARG A 75 -10.19 1.08 -17.64
CA ARG A 75 -9.48 1.58 -18.83
C ARG A 75 -8.56 0.46 -19.31
N GLN A 76 -8.65 0.14 -20.60
CA GLN A 76 -7.80 -0.87 -21.22
C GLN A 76 -6.58 -0.19 -21.81
N LEU A 77 -5.48 -0.93 -21.89
CA LEU A 77 -4.31 -0.49 -22.63
C LEU A 77 -4.68 -0.35 -24.13
N PRO A 78 -4.01 0.56 -24.86
CA PRO A 78 -4.16 0.65 -26.31
C PRO A 78 -3.86 -0.69 -26.97
N THR A 79 -4.53 -0.99 -28.09
CA THR A 79 -4.30 -2.24 -28.83
C THR A 79 -3.06 -2.20 -29.71
N ASN A 80 -2.54 -1.02 -30.00
CA ASN A 80 -1.43 -0.75 -30.90
C ASN A 80 -0.08 -0.53 -30.17
N LEU A 81 0.08 -1.09 -28.98
CA LEU A 81 1.34 -1.02 -28.24
C LEU A 81 2.45 -1.80 -28.95
N THR A 82 3.64 -1.22 -29.01
CA THR A 82 4.87 -1.91 -29.41
C THR A 82 5.24 -3.02 -28.43
N GLU A 83 6.13 -3.94 -28.83
CA GLU A 83 6.58 -5.04 -27.97
C GLU A 83 7.21 -4.55 -26.67
N GLU A 84 7.99 -3.46 -26.72
CA GLU A 84 8.65 -2.90 -25.53
C GLU A 84 7.65 -2.19 -24.61
N GLU A 85 6.62 -1.53 -25.16
CA GLU A 85 5.55 -0.97 -24.32
C GLU A 85 4.72 -2.07 -23.66
N GLN A 86 4.40 -3.14 -24.38
CA GLN A 86 3.73 -4.31 -23.82
C GLN A 86 4.56 -4.91 -22.69
N TYR A 87 5.89 -5.03 -22.88
CA TYR A 87 6.80 -5.46 -21.83
C TYR A 87 6.77 -4.52 -20.62
N CYS A 88 6.87 -3.20 -20.82
CA CYS A 88 6.82 -2.22 -19.72
C CYS A 88 5.51 -2.35 -18.91
N PHE A 89 4.35 -2.39 -19.57
CA PHE A 89 3.08 -2.55 -18.87
C PHE A 89 2.92 -3.92 -18.21
N PHE A 90 3.43 -4.98 -18.83
CA PHE A 90 3.51 -6.30 -18.19
C PHE A 90 4.33 -6.22 -16.91
N MET A 91 5.57 -5.73 -17.00
CA MET A 91 6.47 -5.61 -15.85
C MET A 91 5.88 -4.76 -14.74
N LEU A 92 5.27 -3.62 -15.08
CA LEU A 92 4.58 -2.77 -14.12
C LEU A 92 3.57 -3.55 -13.27
N THR A 93 2.78 -4.44 -13.88
CA THR A 93 1.80 -5.27 -13.15
C THR A 93 2.45 -6.36 -12.29
N ARG A 94 3.66 -6.82 -12.65
CA ARG A 94 4.40 -7.84 -11.89
C ARG A 94 5.11 -7.24 -10.69
N VAL A 95 5.80 -6.11 -10.87
CA VAL A 95 6.58 -5.46 -9.81
C VAL A 95 5.73 -4.56 -8.92
N SER A 96 4.53 -4.15 -9.35
CA SER A 96 3.69 -3.24 -8.56
C SER A 96 2.19 -3.41 -8.74
N ARG A 97 1.62 -4.40 -8.04
CA ARG A 97 0.18 -4.70 -8.13
C ARG A 97 -0.73 -3.51 -7.78
N SER A 98 -0.34 -2.70 -6.79
CA SER A 98 -1.15 -1.56 -6.33
C SER A 98 -1.05 -0.38 -7.30
N PHE A 99 0.18 0.06 -7.62
CA PHE A 99 0.38 1.23 -8.49
C PHE A 99 0.01 0.95 -9.94
N ALA A 100 0.22 -0.27 -10.46
CA ALA A 100 -0.17 -0.60 -11.83
C ALA A 100 -1.63 -0.29 -12.12
N SER A 101 -2.53 -0.57 -11.17
CA SER A 101 -3.96 -0.35 -11.36
C SER A 101 -4.32 1.13 -11.54
N VAL A 102 -3.66 2.03 -10.80
CA VAL A 102 -3.90 3.48 -10.91
C VAL A 102 -3.14 4.10 -12.08
N ILE A 103 -1.96 3.58 -12.43
CA ILE A 103 -1.18 4.04 -13.59
C ILE A 103 -1.93 3.73 -14.90
N ILE A 104 -2.49 2.52 -15.04
CA ILE A 104 -3.23 2.14 -16.25
C ILE A 104 -4.47 3.03 -16.46
N GLU A 105 -5.06 3.57 -15.40
CA GLU A 105 -6.24 4.45 -15.49
C GLU A 105 -5.92 5.90 -15.91
N LEU A 106 -4.65 6.31 -15.87
CA LEU A 106 -4.20 7.64 -16.28
C LEU A 106 -4.57 7.97 -17.73
N HIS A 107 -4.62 9.28 -18.01
CA HIS A 107 -4.70 9.84 -19.34
C HIS A 107 -3.62 9.26 -20.27
N ASP A 108 -3.95 9.05 -21.54
CA ASP A 108 -3.08 8.34 -22.49
C ASP A 108 -1.71 9.03 -22.65
N GLU A 109 -1.72 10.37 -22.66
CA GLU A 109 -0.51 11.22 -22.70
C GLU A 109 0.49 10.93 -21.57
N LEU A 110 0.01 10.62 -20.37
CA LEU A 110 0.85 10.42 -19.18
C LEU A 110 1.16 8.95 -18.90
N ARG A 111 0.29 8.04 -19.34
CA ARG A 111 0.33 6.64 -18.91
C ARG A 111 1.69 5.99 -19.20
N THR A 112 2.19 6.10 -20.42
CA THR A 112 3.47 5.49 -20.81
C THR A 112 4.64 6.19 -20.12
N ALA A 113 4.62 7.52 -20.02
CA ALA A 113 5.66 8.28 -19.34
C ALA A 113 5.78 7.89 -17.86
N ILE A 114 4.66 7.79 -17.14
CA ILE A 114 4.63 7.40 -15.73
C ILE A 114 4.95 5.92 -15.54
N CYS A 115 4.58 5.05 -16.48
CA CYS A 115 5.01 3.64 -16.49
C CYS A 115 6.55 3.54 -16.55
N VAL A 116 7.18 4.22 -17.51
CA VAL A 116 8.64 4.26 -17.66
C VAL A 116 9.30 4.90 -16.43
N PHE A 117 8.76 6.01 -15.94
CA PHE A 117 9.24 6.66 -14.73
C PHE A 117 9.23 5.68 -13.54
N TYR A 118 8.12 5.00 -13.30
CA TYR A 118 7.99 4.02 -12.24
C TYR A 118 9.00 2.87 -12.38
N LEU A 119 9.10 2.26 -13.56
CA LEU A 119 10.02 1.14 -13.79
C LEU A 119 11.48 1.55 -13.64
N THR A 120 11.83 2.79 -14.03
CA THR A 120 13.17 3.34 -13.86
C THR A 120 13.54 3.45 -12.39
N LEU A 121 12.64 4.01 -11.57
CA LEU A 121 12.89 4.13 -10.14
C LEU A 121 12.83 2.77 -9.43
N ARG A 122 11.98 1.85 -9.89
CA ARG A 122 11.91 0.48 -9.34
C ARG A 122 13.17 -0.33 -9.62
N ALA A 123 13.77 -0.17 -10.79
CA ALA A 123 15.06 -0.80 -11.10
C ALA A 123 16.18 -0.25 -10.19
N LEU A 124 16.20 1.08 -9.97
CA LEU A 124 17.15 1.71 -9.04
C LEU A 124 16.97 1.17 -7.60
N ASP A 125 15.73 1.13 -7.12
CA ASP A 125 15.33 0.57 -5.82
C ASP A 125 15.73 -0.90 -5.68
N SER A 126 15.59 -1.70 -6.75
CA SER A 126 15.99 -3.12 -6.75
C SER A 126 17.50 -3.32 -6.58
N ILE A 127 18.33 -2.38 -7.06
CA ILE A 127 19.79 -2.40 -6.85
C ILE A 127 20.12 -1.97 -5.41
N GLU A 128 19.41 -0.98 -4.88
CA GLU A 128 19.55 -0.48 -3.51
C GLU A 128 19.24 -1.56 -2.47
N ASP A 129 18.11 -2.24 -2.66
CA ASP A 129 17.55 -3.27 -1.78
C ASP A 129 18.34 -4.60 -1.83
N ASP A 130 19.14 -4.83 -2.87
CA ASP A 130 19.85 -6.10 -3.03
C ASP A 130 21.04 -6.20 -2.07
N MET A 131 20.84 -6.94 -0.98
CA MET A 131 21.85 -7.16 0.06
C MET A 131 22.97 -8.13 -0.36
N THR A 132 22.90 -8.72 -1.55
CA THR A 132 23.96 -9.59 -2.09
C THR A 132 25.04 -8.84 -2.86
N ILE A 133 24.79 -7.58 -3.20
CA ILE A 133 25.75 -6.70 -3.89
C ILE A 133 26.69 -6.10 -2.83
N ASP A 134 28.00 -6.23 -3.06
CA ASP A 134 29.01 -5.56 -2.24
C ASP A 134 28.78 -4.04 -2.19
N LEU A 135 29.03 -3.43 -1.04
CA LEU A 135 28.71 -2.03 -0.80
C LEU A 135 29.42 -1.08 -1.78
N GLU A 136 30.72 -1.28 -2.06
CA GLU A 136 31.45 -0.38 -2.97
C GLU A 136 30.91 -0.51 -4.40
N VAL A 137 30.60 -1.73 -4.82
CA VAL A 137 29.98 -2.01 -6.13
C VAL A 137 28.60 -1.36 -6.20
N LYS A 138 27.76 -1.55 -5.17
CA LYS A 138 26.41 -0.96 -5.10
C LYS A 138 26.46 0.56 -5.23
N LEU A 139 27.36 1.22 -4.49
CA LEU A 139 27.52 2.68 -4.54
C LEU A 139 27.93 3.17 -5.94
N ALA A 140 28.78 2.43 -6.65
CA ALA A 140 29.16 2.75 -8.01
C ALA A 140 27.99 2.55 -8.99
N GLU A 141 27.27 1.43 -8.89
CA GLU A 141 26.11 1.10 -9.73
C GLU A 141 24.99 2.15 -9.57
N LEU A 142 24.64 2.52 -8.33
CA LEU A 142 23.64 3.54 -8.04
C LEU A 142 24.02 4.87 -8.72
N ARG A 143 25.24 5.36 -8.51
CA ARG A 143 25.70 6.65 -9.08
C ARG A 143 25.79 6.65 -10.60
N GLN A 144 26.09 5.50 -11.21
CA GLN A 144 26.15 5.37 -12.66
C GLN A 144 24.77 5.14 -13.30
N PHE A 145 23.77 4.72 -12.53
CA PHE A 145 22.46 4.32 -13.04
C PHE A 145 21.83 5.36 -13.97
N SER A 146 21.84 6.65 -13.60
CA SER A 146 21.22 7.69 -14.43
C SER A 146 21.99 8.02 -15.71
N GLN A 147 23.26 7.65 -15.80
CA GLN A 147 24.03 7.69 -17.05
C GLN A 147 23.74 6.45 -17.89
N ASN A 148 23.62 5.29 -17.25
CA ASN A 148 23.32 4.01 -17.88
C ASN A 148 21.96 4.00 -18.60
N ILE A 149 20.93 4.64 -18.04
CA ILE A 149 19.63 4.77 -18.74
C ILE A 149 19.72 5.57 -20.06
N GLN A 150 20.81 6.32 -20.28
CA GLN A 150 21.09 7.03 -21.53
C GLN A 150 21.91 6.19 -22.53
N ILE A 151 22.17 4.92 -22.24
CA ILE A 151 22.89 4.03 -23.14
C ILE A 151 21.86 3.08 -23.75
N ARG A 152 21.58 3.24 -25.05
CA ARG A 152 20.68 2.35 -25.77
C ARG A 152 21.18 0.91 -25.69
N GLY A 153 20.29 -0.02 -25.33
CA GLY A 153 20.64 -1.44 -25.19
C GLY A 153 21.31 -1.80 -23.86
N TRP A 154 21.47 -0.86 -22.93
CA TRP A 154 22.02 -1.18 -21.62
C TRP A 154 21.07 -2.05 -20.81
N ASN A 155 21.65 -3.03 -20.13
CA ASN A 155 21.00 -3.87 -19.14
C ASN A 155 21.85 -3.88 -17.87
N SER A 156 21.22 -4.06 -16.72
CA SER A 156 21.95 -4.24 -15.47
C SER A 156 22.68 -5.59 -15.46
N ARG A 157 23.61 -5.74 -14.52
CA ARG A 157 24.35 -6.98 -14.34
C ARG A 157 23.40 -8.12 -13.97
N LYS A 158 23.61 -9.28 -14.60
CA LYS A 158 22.83 -10.49 -14.29
C LYS A 158 22.95 -10.88 -12.82
N GLY A 159 21.83 -11.29 -12.25
CA GLY A 159 21.73 -11.73 -10.86
C GLY A 159 21.44 -10.63 -9.84
N TYR A 160 21.43 -9.35 -10.21
CA TYR A 160 20.93 -8.30 -9.31
C TYR A 160 19.41 -8.38 -9.16
N GLY A 161 18.87 -7.99 -8.01
CA GLY A 161 17.44 -8.04 -7.69
C GLY A 161 16.91 -9.46 -7.44
N ALA A 162 17.79 -10.42 -7.10
CA ALA A 162 17.44 -11.85 -7.03
C ALA A 162 16.41 -12.20 -5.94
N ALA A 163 16.14 -11.30 -4.99
CA ALA A 163 15.08 -11.46 -3.99
C ALA A 163 13.66 -11.55 -4.62
N ASN A 164 13.48 -10.96 -5.81
CA ASN A 164 12.23 -11.00 -6.56
C ASN A 164 12.51 -11.25 -8.04
N VAL A 165 12.05 -12.39 -8.55
CA VAL A 165 12.27 -12.83 -9.94
C VAL A 165 11.86 -11.78 -10.99
N TYR A 166 10.83 -10.97 -10.71
CA TYR A 166 10.40 -9.92 -11.63
C TYR A 166 11.25 -8.65 -11.53
N GLU A 167 11.85 -8.36 -10.38
CA GLU A 167 12.79 -7.25 -10.26
C GLU A 167 14.12 -7.60 -10.93
N GLN A 168 14.57 -8.86 -10.80
CA GLN A 168 15.67 -9.38 -11.58
C GLN A 168 15.39 -9.34 -13.09
N GLU A 169 14.22 -9.80 -13.54
CA GLU A 169 13.83 -9.75 -14.96
C GLU A 169 13.83 -8.30 -15.50
N LEU A 170 13.32 -7.35 -14.70
CA LEU A 170 13.32 -5.93 -15.02
C LEU A 170 14.73 -5.40 -15.24
N LEU A 171 15.67 -5.75 -14.34
CA LEU A 171 17.06 -5.33 -14.41
C LEU A 171 17.82 -5.95 -15.58
N GLU A 172 17.60 -7.23 -15.86
CA GLU A 172 18.27 -7.97 -16.92
C GLU A 172 17.76 -7.65 -18.33
N ASN A 173 16.55 -7.07 -18.45
CA ASN A 173 15.91 -6.64 -19.71
C ASN A 173 15.50 -5.17 -19.66
N PHE A 174 16.30 -4.35 -18.98
CA PHE A 174 16.07 -2.92 -18.81
C PHE A 174 16.23 -2.12 -20.12
N ASP A 175 16.90 -2.69 -21.12
CA ASP A 175 17.03 -2.17 -22.48
C ASP A 175 15.67 -1.87 -23.13
N ARG A 176 14.66 -2.69 -22.82
CA ARG A 176 13.27 -2.50 -23.27
C ARG A 176 12.64 -1.25 -22.65
N VAL A 177 12.90 -0.98 -21.37
CA VAL A 177 12.44 0.25 -20.69
C VAL A 177 13.12 1.46 -21.32
N ILE A 178 14.43 1.38 -21.56
CA ILE A 178 15.22 2.42 -22.24
C ILE A 178 14.67 2.68 -23.66
N ALA A 179 14.28 1.64 -24.40
CA ALA A 179 13.73 1.77 -25.74
C ALA A 179 12.44 2.60 -25.76
N VAL A 180 11.56 2.44 -24.75
CA VAL A 180 10.35 3.25 -24.59
C VAL A 180 10.68 4.65 -24.08
N TYR A 181 11.60 4.78 -23.11
CA TYR A 181 12.10 6.07 -22.61
C TYR A 181 12.52 7.00 -23.74
N TYR A 182 13.28 6.50 -24.72
CA TYR A 182 13.74 7.30 -25.87
C TYR A 182 12.65 7.75 -26.84
N ARG A 183 11.43 7.19 -26.75
CA ARG A 183 10.28 7.61 -27.56
C ARG A 183 9.41 8.65 -26.85
N LEU A 184 9.63 8.87 -25.55
CA LEU A 184 8.95 9.92 -24.80
C LEU A 184 9.42 11.30 -25.28
N SER A 185 8.64 12.34 -24.98
CA SER A 185 9.06 13.72 -25.25
C SER A 185 10.37 14.05 -24.50
N PRO A 186 11.22 14.95 -25.04
CA PRO A 186 12.46 15.36 -24.37
C PRO A 186 12.24 15.88 -22.95
N GLN A 187 11.09 16.53 -22.69
CA GLN A 187 10.72 17.04 -21.37
C GLN A 187 10.51 15.91 -20.37
N TYR A 188 9.77 14.85 -20.74
CA TYR A 188 9.60 13.68 -19.87
C TYR A 188 10.92 12.95 -19.63
N GLN A 189 11.75 12.80 -20.66
CA GLN A 189 13.08 12.21 -20.54
C GLN A 189 13.95 12.97 -19.51
N SER A 190 13.97 14.31 -19.59
CA SER A 190 14.71 15.16 -18.66
C SER A 190 14.25 14.96 -17.21
N VAL A 191 12.93 14.98 -16.97
CA VAL A 191 12.36 14.76 -15.63
C VAL A 191 12.76 13.40 -15.07
N ILE A 192 12.57 12.33 -15.84
CA ILE A 192 12.89 10.95 -15.40
C ILE A 192 14.37 10.86 -15.03
N LYS A 193 15.26 11.37 -15.90
CA LYS A 193 16.71 11.34 -15.66
C LYS A 193 17.11 12.14 -14.42
N GLU A 194 16.61 13.37 -14.29
CA GLU A 194 16.96 14.25 -13.17
C GLU A 194 16.53 13.66 -11.83
N ILE A 195 15.32 13.12 -11.76
CA ILE A 195 14.81 12.49 -10.54
C ILE A 195 15.57 11.20 -10.23
N ALA A 196 15.82 10.34 -11.22
CA ALA A 196 16.60 9.12 -11.02
C ALA A 196 18.03 9.45 -10.53
N THR A 197 18.65 10.51 -11.04
CA THR A 197 19.98 10.96 -10.59
C THR A 197 19.97 11.40 -9.13
N GLN A 198 19.02 12.25 -8.74
CA GLN A 198 18.95 12.76 -7.37
C GLN A 198 18.56 11.67 -6.37
N MET A 199 17.65 10.78 -6.75
CA MET A 199 17.27 9.62 -5.93
C MET A 199 18.45 8.67 -5.74
N ALA A 200 19.21 8.37 -6.79
CA ALA A 200 20.37 7.49 -6.73
C ALA A 200 21.46 8.03 -5.80
N GLU A 201 21.75 9.33 -5.86
CA GLU A 201 22.71 9.96 -4.95
C GLU A 201 22.22 9.90 -3.50
N GLY A 202 20.93 10.17 -3.27
CA GLY A 202 20.30 10.03 -1.96
C GLY A 202 20.39 8.63 -1.38
N MET A 203 20.06 7.62 -2.19
CA MET A 203 20.19 6.20 -1.83
C MET A 203 21.64 5.87 -1.47
N ALA A 204 22.62 6.30 -2.30
CA ALA A 204 24.03 6.08 -2.03
C ALA A 204 24.50 6.71 -0.69
N ILE A 205 23.97 7.88 -0.32
CA ILE A 205 24.25 8.50 0.99
C ILE A 205 23.75 7.59 2.14
N TYR A 206 22.51 7.12 2.07
CA TYR A 206 21.88 6.35 3.17
C TYR A 206 22.29 4.88 3.23
N GLN A 207 23.04 4.37 2.24
CA GLN A 207 23.74 3.08 2.35
C GLN A 207 24.88 3.11 3.39
N THR A 208 25.43 4.29 3.70
CA THR A 208 26.53 4.45 4.67
C THR A 208 26.18 5.33 5.87
N LYS A 209 25.03 5.98 5.83
CA LYS A 209 24.55 6.92 6.86
C LYS A 209 23.34 6.35 7.60
N GLU A 210 23.44 6.23 8.92
CA GLU A 210 22.31 5.89 9.80
C GLU A 210 21.26 7.02 9.79
N VAL A 211 19.97 6.65 9.79
CA VAL A 211 18.87 7.59 10.03
C VAL A 211 18.83 7.93 11.52
N ALA A 212 19.63 8.92 11.94
CA ALA A 212 19.80 9.24 13.35
C ALA A 212 18.73 10.22 13.87
N THR A 213 18.44 11.29 13.11
CA THR A 213 17.54 12.37 13.53
C THR A 213 16.24 12.40 12.73
N LEU A 214 15.23 13.14 13.20
CA LEU A 214 14.04 13.43 12.39
C LEU A 214 14.37 14.15 11.07
N LYS A 215 15.44 14.95 11.03
CA LYS A 215 15.92 15.59 9.81
C LYS A 215 16.52 14.59 8.83
N ASP A 216 17.25 13.60 9.33
CA ASP A 216 17.74 12.50 8.48
C ASP A 216 16.58 11.67 7.95
N TYR A 217 15.56 11.43 8.77
CA TYR A 217 14.36 10.71 8.35
C TYR A 217 13.60 11.44 7.24
N ASP A 218 13.42 12.76 7.37
CA ASP A 218 12.85 13.61 6.32
C ASP A 218 13.71 13.59 5.06
N SER A 219 15.03 13.69 5.20
CA SER A 219 15.96 13.69 4.08
C SER A 219 15.97 12.35 3.35
N TYR A 220 15.95 11.22 4.06
CA TYR A 220 15.80 9.90 3.45
C TYR A 220 14.49 9.80 2.68
N CYS A 221 13.37 10.13 3.32
CA CYS A 221 12.05 10.10 2.68
C CYS A 221 11.95 11.07 1.48
N TYR A 222 12.64 12.21 1.54
CA TYR A 222 12.74 13.15 0.42
C TYR A 222 13.38 12.48 -0.79
N TYR A 223 14.53 11.82 -0.63
CA TYR A 223 15.21 11.18 -1.74
C TYR A 223 14.41 10.04 -2.37
N VAL A 224 13.83 9.15 -1.56
CA VAL A 224 13.18 7.94 -2.07
C VAL A 224 11.70 8.12 -2.43
N ALA A 225 11.05 9.20 -1.97
CA ALA A 225 9.62 9.42 -2.23
C ALA A 225 9.24 10.89 -2.50
N GLY A 226 9.85 11.87 -1.82
CA GLY A 226 9.59 13.29 -2.07
C GLY A 226 9.92 13.69 -3.51
N LEU A 227 11.08 13.25 -4.02
CA LEU A 227 11.48 13.42 -5.42
C LEU A 227 10.53 12.76 -6.41
N VAL A 228 9.89 11.64 -6.03
CA VAL A 228 8.85 11.00 -6.86
C VAL A 228 7.66 11.93 -7.01
N GLY A 229 7.24 12.57 -5.91
CA GLY A 229 6.19 13.59 -5.93
C GLY A 229 6.53 14.72 -6.91
N VAL A 230 7.71 15.33 -6.77
CA VAL A 230 8.19 16.41 -7.66
C VAL A 230 8.24 15.95 -9.12
N GLY A 231 8.76 14.75 -9.38
CA GLY A 231 8.81 14.17 -10.72
C GLY A 231 7.43 14.02 -11.35
N LEU A 232 6.48 13.44 -10.62
CA LEU A 232 5.09 13.30 -11.08
C LEU A 232 4.44 14.66 -11.36
N THR A 233 4.62 15.64 -10.48
CA THR A 233 4.12 17.01 -10.68
C THR A 233 4.67 17.62 -11.96
N ARG A 234 5.98 17.48 -12.22
CA ARG A 234 6.61 17.99 -13.45
C ARG A 234 6.12 17.26 -14.70
N LEU A 235 5.88 15.95 -14.63
CA LEU A 235 5.26 15.21 -15.74
C LEU A 235 3.84 15.72 -16.03
N PHE A 236 3.01 15.97 -15.01
CA PHE A 236 1.66 16.53 -15.18
C PHE A 236 1.66 17.93 -15.78
N TYR A 237 2.63 18.76 -15.39
CA TYR A 237 2.82 20.09 -15.96
C TYR A 237 3.17 20.00 -17.45
N HIS A 238 4.15 19.16 -17.81
CA HIS A 238 4.56 18.99 -19.20
C HIS A 238 3.49 18.35 -20.10
N SER A 239 2.55 17.58 -19.52
CA SER A 239 1.41 17.04 -20.27
C SER A 239 0.29 18.06 -20.49
N ALA A 240 0.40 19.28 -19.95
CA ALA A 240 -0.66 20.29 -19.93
C ALA A 240 -1.98 19.80 -19.29
N LEU A 241 -1.89 18.82 -18.38
CA LEU A 241 -3.04 18.29 -17.63
C LEU A 241 -3.12 18.84 -16.19
N MET A 242 -2.19 19.71 -15.83
CA MET A 242 -2.18 20.48 -14.60
C MET A 242 -2.10 21.96 -14.95
N GLY A 243 -2.88 22.79 -14.26
CA GLY A 243 -2.88 24.24 -14.46
C GLY A 243 -1.57 24.91 -14.03
N ASP A 244 -1.53 26.24 -14.10
CA ASP A 244 -0.35 27.01 -13.76
C ASP A 244 0.13 26.73 -12.33
N SER A 245 1.45 26.53 -12.21
CA SER A 245 2.11 26.16 -10.96
C SER A 245 1.98 27.26 -9.90
N MET A 246 1.57 26.89 -8.69
CA MET A 246 1.78 27.71 -7.50
C MET A 246 3.28 27.76 -7.16
N SER A 247 3.73 28.83 -6.50
CA SER A 247 5.15 28.99 -6.12
C SER A 247 5.66 27.95 -5.13
N ASN A 248 4.77 27.27 -4.41
CA ASN A 248 5.10 26.27 -3.39
C ASN A 248 4.69 24.83 -3.78
N ILE A 249 4.45 24.55 -5.07
CA ILE A 249 3.94 23.23 -5.48
C ILE A 249 4.92 22.10 -5.16
N ASP A 250 6.23 22.37 -5.25
CA ASP A 250 7.26 21.36 -4.97
C ASP A 250 7.26 20.95 -3.50
N ASP A 251 7.09 21.90 -2.57
CA ASP A 251 6.99 21.59 -1.13
C ASP A 251 5.77 20.69 -0.86
N LEU A 252 4.64 20.99 -1.49
CA LEU A 252 3.41 20.20 -1.39
C LEU A 252 3.60 18.79 -2.00
N ALA A 253 4.29 18.70 -3.14
CA ALA A 253 4.60 17.43 -3.80
C ALA A 253 5.56 16.58 -2.97
N ILE A 254 6.54 17.20 -2.33
CA ILE A 254 7.45 16.55 -1.38
C ILE A 254 6.64 15.99 -0.21
N SER A 255 5.76 16.78 0.41
CA SER A 255 4.89 16.33 1.51
C SER A 255 3.99 15.15 1.11
N MET A 256 3.46 15.12 -0.13
CA MET A 256 2.71 13.98 -0.66
C MET A 256 3.55 12.69 -0.68
N GLY A 257 4.81 12.77 -1.12
CA GLY A 257 5.74 11.63 -1.12
C GLY A 257 6.14 11.19 0.29
N LEU A 258 6.48 12.14 1.16
CA LEU A 258 6.84 11.87 2.56
C LEU A 258 5.70 11.19 3.32
N PHE A 259 4.45 11.61 3.13
CA PHE A 259 3.32 10.98 3.81
C PHE A 259 3.18 9.49 3.46
N LEU A 260 3.32 9.14 2.17
CA LEU A 260 3.26 7.75 1.72
C LEU A 260 4.44 6.94 2.28
N GLN A 261 5.66 7.48 2.17
CA GLN A 261 6.87 6.77 2.59
C GLN A 261 6.89 6.53 4.10
N LYS A 262 6.58 7.55 4.89
CA LYS A 262 6.52 7.42 6.34
C LYS A 262 5.44 6.42 6.77
N THR A 263 4.30 6.41 6.08
CA THR A 263 3.25 5.42 6.35
C THR A 263 3.71 3.99 6.09
N ASN A 264 4.45 3.75 4.99
CA ASN A 264 5.00 2.43 4.69
C ASN A 264 6.06 2.04 5.71
N ILE A 265 7.04 2.91 6.00
CA ILE A 265 8.07 2.66 7.02
C ILE A 265 7.45 2.29 8.38
N ILE A 266 6.40 3.01 8.80
CA ILE A 266 5.68 2.71 10.04
C ILE A 266 5.06 1.31 10.02
N ARG A 267 4.41 0.97 8.91
CA ARG A 267 3.63 -0.27 8.78
C ARG A 267 4.51 -1.50 8.55
N ASP A 268 5.65 -1.33 7.90
CA ASP A 268 6.54 -2.40 7.45
C ASP A 268 7.72 -2.66 8.43
N TYR A 269 7.72 -2.04 9.61
CA TYR A 269 8.74 -2.20 10.67
C TYR A 269 9.24 -3.64 10.84
N LEU A 270 8.34 -4.62 10.97
CA LEU A 270 8.75 -6.00 11.22
C LEU A 270 9.38 -6.63 9.97
N GLU A 271 8.88 -6.31 8.77
CA GLU A 271 9.44 -6.79 7.52
C GLU A 271 10.86 -6.29 7.32
N ASP A 272 11.14 -5.03 7.69
CA ASP A 272 12.46 -4.41 7.58
C ASP A 272 13.45 -4.92 8.63
N THR A 273 13.02 -5.04 9.89
CA THR A 273 13.91 -5.38 11.01
C THR A 273 14.30 -6.85 11.08
N VAL A 274 13.56 -7.75 10.44
CA VAL A 274 13.89 -9.19 10.39
C VAL A 274 14.75 -9.58 9.18
N GLN A 275 15.01 -8.66 8.25
CA GLN A 275 15.91 -8.90 7.12
C GLN A 275 17.34 -9.21 7.60
N GLN A 276 18.14 -9.80 6.72
CA GLN A 276 19.54 -10.14 7.00
C GLN A 276 20.45 -9.49 5.96
N PRO A 277 21.19 -8.42 6.33
CA PRO A 277 21.17 -7.73 7.63
C PRO A 277 19.87 -6.91 7.84
N PRO A 278 19.51 -6.55 9.09
CA PRO A 278 18.32 -5.75 9.37
C PRO A 278 18.34 -4.37 8.72
N ARG A 279 17.20 -3.92 8.22
CA ARG A 279 16.99 -2.55 7.73
C ARG A 279 16.35 -1.71 8.83
N CYS A 280 16.89 -0.51 9.07
CA CYS A 280 16.49 0.37 10.17
C CYS A 280 16.14 1.77 9.67
N PHE A 281 14.85 2.04 9.47
CA PHE A 281 14.39 3.35 8.99
C PHE A 281 13.79 4.26 10.07
N TYR A 282 13.46 3.71 11.24
CA TYR A 282 13.00 4.54 12.35
C TYR A 282 14.18 5.42 12.83
N PRO A 283 13.98 6.74 12.99
CA PRO A 283 15.02 7.64 13.45
C PRO A 283 15.44 7.31 14.88
N LYS A 284 16.74 7.19 15.12
CA LYS A 284 17.33 6.92 16.44
C LYS A 284 16.87 7.88 17.52
N GLU A 285 16.77 9.16 17.19
CA GLU A 285 16.24 10.21 18.07
C GLU A 285 14.83 9.91 18.61
N VAL A 286 14.03 9.12 17.89
CA VAL A 286 12.69 8.69 18.34
C VAL A 286 12.77 7.38 19.11
N TRP A 287 13.26 6.30 18.50
CA TRP A 287 13.14 4.97 19.12
C TRP A 287 14.04 4.78 20.33
N SER A 288 15.18 5.48 20.41
CA SER A 288 16.12 5.35 21.54
C SER A 288 15.59 5.94 22.86
N LYS A 289 14.48 6.69 22.82
CA LYS A 289 13.74 7.11 24.02
C LYS A 289 13.08 5.93 24.74
N TYR A 290 12.86 4.82 24.04
CA TYR A 290 12.01 3.72 24.49
C TYR A 290 12.79 2.41 24.68
N VAL A 291 13.75 2.12 23.80
CA VAL A 291 14.53 0.87 23.81
C VAL A 291 16.00 1.11 23.48
N LYS A 292 16.87 0.14 23.79
CA LYS A 292 18.30 0.21 23.50
C LYS A 292 18.62 -0.18 22.05
N HIS A 293 17.89 -1.12 21.49
CA HIS A 293 18.01 -1.54 20.09
C HIS A 293 16.65 -1.47 19.40
N LEU A 294 16.59 -0.95 18.17
CA LEU A 294 15.32 -0.79 17.45
C LEU A 294 14.55 -2.12 17.34
N GLY A 295 15.25 -3.24 17.12
CA GLY A 295 14.66 -4.57 17.02
C GLY A 295 14.01 -5.08 18.31
N ASP A 296 14.21 -4.43 19.45
CA ASP A 296 13.62 -4.84 20.73
C ASP A 296 12.11 -4.60 20.78
N LEU A 297 11.57 -3.65 19.99
CA LEU A 297 10.15 -3.29 19.99
C LEU A 297 9.23 -4.45 19.60
N GLN A 298 9.75 -5.51 18.97
CA GLN A 298 8.99 -6.73 18.64
C GLN A 298 8.70 -7.63 19.85
N TYR A 299 9.45 -7.48 20.95
CA TYR A 299 9.34 -8.40 22.07
C TYR A 299 8.24 -7.98 23.08
N PRO A 300 7.47 -8.95 23.63
CA PRO A 300 6.34 -8.65 24.51
C PRO A 300 6.66 -7.79 25.74
N GLN A 301 7.88 -7.87 26.28
CA GLN A 301 8.27 -7.07 27.45
C GLN A 301 8.36 -5.56 27.17
N TYR A 302 8.47 -5.15 25.91
CA TYR A 302 8.54 -3.75 25.48
C TYR A 302 7.20 -3.24 24.93
N HIS A 303 6.08 -3.89 25.26
CA HIS A 303 4.77 -3.57 24.68
C HIS A 303 4.37 -2.09 24.78
N ASN A 304 4.56 -1.47 25.95
CA ASN A 304 4.17 -0.08 26.18
C ASN A 304 5.13 0.91 25.49
N GLU A 305 6.42 0.59 25.51
CA GLU A 305 7.50 1.29 24.84
C GLU A 305 7.30 1.29 23.32
N ALA A 306 6.95 0.12 22.76
CA ALA A 306 6.62 -0.08 21.36
C ALA A 306 5.42 0.77 20.92
N LEU A 307 4.31 0.74 21.68
CA LEU A 307 3.15 1.60 21.41
C LEU A 307 3.48 3.09 21.49
N SER A 308 4.30 3.50 22.46
CA SER A 308 4.69 4.90 22.60
C SER A 308 5.55 5.37 21.43
N CYS A 309 6.53 4.56 21.02
CA CYS A 309 7.36 4.81 19.84
C CYS A 309 6.52 4.87 18.56
N LEU A 310 5.59 3.94 18.37
CA LEU A 310 4.68 3.91 17.22
C LEU A 310 3.84 5.19 17.13
N ASN A 311 3.30 5.63 18.26
CA ASN A 311 2.48 6.84 18.32
C ASN A 311 3.28 8.10 17.99
N ASP A 312 4.56 8.18 18.40
CA ASP A 312 5.47 9.27 18.00
C ASP A 312 5.70 9.27 16.48
N MET A 313 5.94 8.10 15.88
CA MET A 313 6.14 7.97 14.42
C MET A 313 4.89 8.35 13.62
N VAL A 314 3.70 7.88 14.02
CA VAL A 314 2.43 8.26 13.38
C VAL A 314 2.17 9.77 13.56
N THR A 315 2.49 10.33 14.73
CA THR A 315 2.34 11.76 14.99
C THR A 315 3.21 12.61 14.05
N ASP A 316 4.44 12.17 13.77
CA ASP A 316 5.30 12.82 12.79
C ASP A 316 4.71 12.72 11.37
N ALA A 317 4.23 11.56 10.94
CA ALA A 317 3.61 11.40 9.61
C ALA A 317 2.38 12.30 9.40
N LEU A 318 1.53 12.47 10.42
CA LEU A 318 0.28 13.25 10.33
C LEU A 318 0.50 14.74 10.00
N ARG A 319 1.71 15.27 10.19
CA ARG A 319 2.01 16.69 9.87
C ARG A 319 1.93 17.00 8.37
N HIS A 320 2.00 15.99 7.50
CA HIS A 320 1.92 16.15 6.04
C HIS A 320 0.49 16.18 5.50
N VAL A 321 -0.51 15.83 6.31
CA VAL A 321 -1.92 15.75 5.86
C VAL A 321 -2.44 17.08 5.32
N PRO A 322 -2.21 18.25 5.96
CA PRO A 322 -2.66 19.54 5.42
C PRO A 322 -2.12 19.81 4.01
N ASP A 323 -0.82 19.56 3.79
CA ASP A 323 -0.16 19.76 2.50
C ASP A 323 -0.68 18.77 1.45
N CYS A 324 -0.93 17.52 1.81
CA CYS A 324 -1.50 16.52 0.91
C CYS A 324 -2.90 16.95 0.42
N LEU A 325 -3.74 17.45 1.34
CA LEU A 325 -5.06 17.98 0.98
C LEU A 325 -4.94 19.22 0.09
N GLN A 326 -3.98 20.11 0.39
CA GLN A 326 -3.73 21.28 -0.46
C GLN A 326 -3.26 20.88 -1.86
N TYR A 327 -2.30 19.97 -1.99
CA TYR A 327 -1.82 19.47 -3.28
C TYR A 327 -2.98 18.90 -4.11
N MET A 328 -3.76 17.98 -3.53
CA MET A 328 -4.88 17.34 -4.23
C MET A 328 -6.00 18.32 -4.62
N SER A 329 -6.10 19.46 -3.94
CA SER A 329 -7.06 20.53 -4.31
C SER A 329 -6.71 21.26 -5.61
N LEU A 330 -5.45 21.11 -6.08
CA LEU A 330 -4.89 21.78 -7.27
C LEU A 330 -4.90 20.88 -8.51
N VAL A 331 -5.29 19.61 -8.37
CA VAL A 331 -5.29 18.64 -9.48
C VAL A 331 -6.70 18.52 -10.04
N ASP A 332 -6.92 19.13 -11.20
CA ASP A 332 -8.24 19.20 -11.84
C ASP A 332 -8.53 18.02 -12.79
N GLU A 333 -7.53 17.48 -13.48
CA GLU A 333 -7.73 16.35 -14.40
C GLU A 333 -8.07 15.07 -13.63
N GLU A 334 -9.18 14.43 -13.99
CA GLU A 334 -9.78 13.35 -13.21
C GLU A 334 -8.83 12.17 -12.97
N SER A 335 -8.11 11.74 -14.01
CA SER A 335 -7.24 10.57 -13.91
C SER A 335 -6.00 10.86 -13.05
N CYS A 336 -5.40 12.04 -13.19
CA CYS A 336 -4.31 12.55 -12.35
C CYS A 336 -4.76 12.70 -10.90
N PHE A 337 -5.96 13.26 -10.68
CA PHE A 337 -6.53 13.41 -9.34
C PHE A 337 -6.70 12.05 -8.67
N ARG A 338 -7.32 11.08 -9.35
CA ARG A 338 -7.50 9.72 -8.82
C ARG A 338 -6.17 9.03 -8.54
N PHE A 339 -5.21 9.18 -9.46
CA PHE A 339 -3.86 8.63 -9.31
C PHE A 339 -3.15 9.18 -8.05
N CYS A 340 -3.28 10.48 -7.78
CA CYS A 340 -2.76 11.10 -6.57
C CYS A 340 -3.56 10.72 -5.31
N ALA A 341 -4.88 10.73 -5.39
CA ALA A 341 -5.77 10.59 -4.23
C ALA A 341 -5.81 9.18 -3.66
N ILE A 342 -5.84 8.15 -4.51
CA ILE A 342 -5.99 6.75 -4.08
C ILE A 342 -4.86 6.36 -3.10
N PRO A 343 -3.56 6.56 -3.41
CA PRO A 343 -2.49 6.27 -2.45
C PRO A 343 -2.62 7.03 -1.13
N GLN A 344 -3.04 8.30 -1.18
CA GLN A 344 -3.14 9.17 0.00
C GLN A 344 -4.25 8.72 0.95
N VAL A 345 -5.43 8.35 0.42
CA VAL A 345 -6.51 7.80 1.26
C VAL A 345 -6.16 6.44 1.84
N MET A 346 -5.40 5.62 1.10
CA MET A 346 -4.91 4.33 1.60
C MET A 346 -3.89 4.53 2.71
N ALA A 347 -3.06 5.58 2.62
CA ALA A 347 -2.08 5.91 3.64
C ALA A 347 -2.74 6.39 4.93
N VAL A 348 -3.71 7.31 4.89
CA VAL A 348 -4.41 7.74 6.13
C VAL A 348 -5.19 6.59 6.78
N ALA A 349 -5.81 5.70 5.98
CA ALA A 349 -6.46 4.49 6.48
C ALA A 349 -5.45 3.50 7.11
N THR A 350 -4.26 3.39 6.53
CA THR A 350 -3.18 2.55 7.09
C THR A 350 -2.64 3.14 8.39
N LEU A 351 -2.41 4.47 8.46
CA LEU A 351 -2.00 5.14 9.69
C LEU A 351 -3.04 4.99 10.80
N GLU A 352 -4.34 5.10 10.48
CA GLU A 352 -5.41 4.81 11.43
C GLU A 352 -5.29 3.39 12.01
N ARG A 353 -4.97 2.41 11.16
CA ARG A 353 -4.87 1.01 11.58
C ARG A 353 -3.59 0.73 12.39
N CYS A 354 -2.52 1.46 12.12
CA CYS A 354 -1.26 1.36 12.86
C CYS A 354 -1.31 2.11 14.19
N TYR A 355 -2.05 3.24 14.26
CA TYR A 355 -2.03 4.07 15.45
C TYR A 355 -2.51 3.33 16.70
N ASN A 356 -1.65 3.33 17.73
CA ASN A 356 -1.84 2.64 18.99
C ASN A 356 -2.17 1.13 18.84
N ASN A 357 -1.54 0.47 17.86
CA ASN A 357 -1.75 -0.95 17.55
C ASN A 357 -0.43 -1.74 17.60
N HIS A 358 -0.31 -2.65 18.57
CA HIS A 358 0.91 -3.45 18.77
C HIS A 358 1.16 -4.46 17.64
N ASP A 359 0.13 -4.81 16.85
CA ASP A 359 0.26 -5.78 15.75
C ASP A 359 1.29 -5.35 14.68
N VAL A 360 1.64 -4.06 14.61
CA VAL A 360 2.73 -3.54 13.76
C VAL A 360 4.07 -4.22 14.06
N PHE A 361 4.31 -4.58 15.32
CA PHE A 361 5.57 -5.15 15.77
C PHE A 361 5.61 -6.68 15.75
N THR A 362 4.46 -7.34 15.60
CA THR A 362 4.34 -8.80 15.70
C THR A 362 3.73 -9.45 14.46
N GLY A 363 3.33 -8.66 13.46
CA GLY A 363 2.67 -9.17 12.27
C GLY A 363 2.52 -8.12 11.18
N VAL A 364 1.51 -8.32 10.34
CA VAL A 364 1.28 -7.50 9.15
C VAL A 364 -0.02 -6.74 9.30
N VAL A 365 0.08 -5.41 9.42
CA VAL A 365 -1.10 -4.53 9.50
C VAL A 365 -1.49 -4.05 8.11
N LYS A 366 -2.63 -4.53 7.62
CA LYS A 366 -3.18 -4.19 6.29
C LYS A 366 -4.65 -3.82 6.38
N ILE A 367 -5.04 -2.84 5.57
CA ILE A 367 -6.45 -2.57 5.28
C ILE A 367 -7.07 -3.76 4.57
N ARG A 368 -8.37 -4.00 4.80
CA ARG A 368 -9.08 -5.11 4.15
C ARG A 368 -9.24 -4.83 2.67
N LYS A 369 -9.34 -5.89 1.86
CA LYS A 369 -9.53 -5.75 0.40
C LYS A 369 -10.84 -5.05 0.04
N GLY A 370 -11.92 -5.30 0.79
CA GLY A 370 -13.21 -4.67 0.57
C GLY A 370 -13.18 -3.17 0.91
N GLU A 371 -12.59 -2.81 2.04
CA GLU A 371 -12.27 -1.42 2.40
C GLU A 371 -11.41 -0.72 1.34
N ALA A 372 -10.33 -1.36 0.87
CA ALA A 372 -9.50 -0.82 -0.20
C ALA A 372 -10.32 -0.57 -1.49
N ALA A 373 -11.19 -1.51 -1.88
CA ALA A 373 -12.08 -1.33 -3.02
C ALA A 373 -13.05 -0.15 -2.80
N LYS A 374 -13.60 0.00 -1.59
CA LYS A 374 -14.46 1.13 -1.20
C LYS A 374 -13.70 2.46 -1.33
N LEU A 375 -12.48 2.55 -0.81
CA LEU A 375 -11.64 3.74 -0.92
C LEU A 375 -11.34 4.11 -2.38
N ILE A 376 -10.98 3.12 -3.22
CA ILE A 376 -10.73 3.35 -4.66
C ILE A 376 -11.97 3.90 -5.37
N LEU A 377 -13.15 3.36 -5.06
CA LEU A 377 -14.41 3.79 -5.67
C LEU A 377 -14.83 5.18 -5.19
N GLN A 378 -14.57 5.52 -3.93
CA GLN A 378 -14.92 6.81 -3.34
C GLN A 378 -13.93 7.94 -3.67
N SER A 379 -12.70 7.62 -4.08
CA SER A 379 -11.66 8.61 -4.41
C SER A 379 -11.86 9.24 -5.80
N CYS A 380 -13.08 9.62 -6.15
CA CYS A 380 -13.44 10.19 -7.45
C CYS A 380 -13.57 11.71 -7.45
N SER A 381 -13.58 12.35 -6.28
CA SER A 381 -13.65 13.81 -6.16
C SER A 381 -12.92 14.30 -4.91
N PHE A 382 -12.46 15.56 -4.95
CA PHE A 382 -11.80 16.19 -3.80
C PHE A 382 -12.70 16.25 -2.56
N GLU A 383 -14.00 16.53 -2.75
CA GLU A 383 -14.98 16.49 -1.65
C GLU A 383 -15.04 15.11 -0.97
N SER A 384 -15.04 14.04 -1.75
CA SER A 384 -15.06 12.67 -1.21
C SER A 384 -13.77 12.35 -0.45
N VAL A 385 -12.62 12.78 -0.96
CA VAL A 385 -11.32 12.62 -0.30
C VAL A 385 -11.29 13.37 1.03
N VAL A 386 -11.72 14.63 1.06
CA VAL A 386 -11.78 15.44 2.30
C VAL A 386 -12.64 14.75 3.36
N ARG A 387 -13.78 14.17 2.98
CA ARG A 387 -14.63 13.40 3.89
C ARG A 387 -13.96 12.11 4.40
N ILE A 388 -13.25 11.39 3.53
CA ILE A 388 -12.50 10.18 3.93
C ILE A 388 -11.43 10.55 4.96
N PHE A 389 -10.65 11.61 4.71
CA PHE A 389 -9.66 12.10 5.66
C PHE A 389 -10.31 12.49 7.00
N GLU A 390 -11.44 13.19 6.99
CA GLU A 390 -12.20 13.55 8.20
C GLU A 390 -12.56 12.31 9.04
N GLU A 391 -13.08 11.25 8.41
CA GLU A 391 -13.47 9.99 9.06
C GLU A 391 -12.28 9.30 9.76
N TYR A 392 -11.18 9.11 9.04
CA TYR A 392 -10.00 8.45 9.61
C TYR A 392 -9.29 9.31 10.66
N LEU A 393 -9.24 10.64 10.48
CA LEU A 393 -8.67 11.55 11.48
C LEU A 393 -9.49 11.55 12.78
N HIS A 394 -10.82 11.50 12.70
CA HIS A 394 -11.67 11.35 13.89
C HIS A 394 -11.47 10.01 14.58
N THR A 395 -11.25 8.94 13.81
CA THR A 395 -10.96 7.61 14.35
C THR A 395 -9.60 7.58 15.05
N ILE A 396 -8.57 8.21 14.48
CA ILE A 396 -7.27 8.39 15.15
C ILE A 396 -7.45 9.19 16.43
N ALA A 397 -8.22 10.28 16.41
CA ALA A 397 -8.49 11.12 17.58
C ALA A 397 -9.10 10.34 18.75
N SER A 398 -10.03 9.42 18.47
CA SER A 398 -10.71 8.63 19.50
C SER A 398 -9.82 7.55 20.11
N LYS A 399 -8.76 7.12 19.41
CA LYS A 399 -7.76 6.16 19.88
C LYS A 399 -6.67 6.77 20.75
N ILE A 400 -6.57 8.09 20.87
CA ILE A 400 -5.48 8.76 21.60
C ILE A 400 -5.55 8.40 23.09
N PRO A 401 -4.55 7.71 23.67
CA PRO A 401 -4.59 7.36 25.08
C PRO A 401 -4.53 8.61 25.97
N LYS A 402 -5.33 8.63 27.06
CA LYS A 402 -5.40 9.78 27.99
C LYS A 402 -4.04 10.16 28.59
N LYS A 403 -3.13 9.18 28.73
CA LYS A 403 -1.78 9.34 29.31
C LYS A 403 -0.67 8.89 28.33
N ALA A 404 -0.79 9.21 27.04
CA ALA A 404 0.28 8.94 26.07
C ALA A 404 1.38 10.00 26.11
N HIS A 405 2.64 9.58 25.92
CA HIS A 405 3.81 10.45 25.81
C HIS A 405 3.64 11.55 24.74
N SER A 406 3.28 11.16 23.50
CA SER A 406 2.96 12.08 22.41
C SER A 406 1.50 12.54 22.37
N GLY A 407 0.64 12.15 23.32
CA GLY A 407 -0.81 12.35 23.20
C GLY A 407 -1.26 13.81 23.01
N ASN A 408 -0.55 14.77 23.59
CA ASN A 408 -0.80 16.20 23.35
C ASN A 408 -0.39 16.63 21.93
N GLN A 409 0.76 16.16 21.46
CA GLN A 409 1.28 16.47 20.13
C GLN A 409 0.42 15.83 19.05
N THR A 410 0.01 14.56 19.22
CA THR A 410 -0.91 13.87 18.31
C THR A 410 -2.24 14.60 18.23
N ARG A 411 -2.79 15.04 19.38
CA ARG A 411 -4.00 15.88 19.41
C ARG A 411 -3.83 17.17 18.61
N GLY A 412 -2.67 17.83 18.73
CA GLY A 412 -2.33 19.01 17.93
C GLY A 412 -2.33 18.70 16.42
N ARG A 413 -1.59 17.66 16.00
CA ARG A 413 -1.50 17.27 14.57
C ARG A 413 -2.84 16.90 13.97
N VAL A 414 -3.65 16.14 14.71
CA VAL A 414 -5.01 15.77 14.28
C VAL A 414 -5.91 17.01 14.22
N ALA A 415 -5.78 17.94 15.17
CA ALA A 415 -6.54 19.19 15.15
C ALA A 415 -6.17 20.07 13.95
N ASP A 416 -4.89 20.20 13.62
CA ASP A 416 -4.41 20.94 12.44
C ASP A 416 -4.95 20.34 11.14
N ALA A 417 -4.88 19.01 11.00
CA ALA A 417 -5.43 18.28 9.86
C ALA A 417 -6.95 18.45 9.74
N LEU A 418 -7.70 18.33 10.84
CA LEU A 418 -9.15 18.55 10.87
C LEU A 418 -9.52 20.02 10.60
N GLN A 419 -8.68 20.98 10.99
CA GLN A 419 -8.87 22.38 10.62
C GLN A 419 -8.74 22.58 9.11
N SER A 420 -7.72 21.97 8.48
CA SER A 420 -7.58 21.97 7.02
C SER A 420 -8.81 21.37 6.33
N VAL A 421 -9.30 20.20 6.80
CA VAL A 421 -10.54 19.58 6.33
C VAL A 421 -11.74 20.53 6.39
N ARG A 422 -11.94 21.23 7.52
CA ARG A 422 -13.05 22.19 7.68
C ARG A 422 -12.94 23.36 6.71
N LEU A 423 -11.74 23.87 6.49
CA LEU A 423 -11.48 24.94 5.52
C LEU A 423 -11.86 24.50 4.11
N TRP A 424 -11.43 23.31 3.69
CA TRP A 424 -11.77 22.77 2.37
C TRP A 424 -13.26 22.50 2.20
N LYS A 425 -13.95 21.94 3.20
CA LYS A 425 -15.42 21.77 3.17
C LYS A 425 -16.14 23.10 2.98
N LYS A 426 -15.68 24.16 3.66
CA LYS A 426 -16.23 25.52 3.49
C LYS A 426 -16.00 26.03 2.06
N GLN A 427 -14.79 25.91 1.53
CA GLN A 427 -14.47 26.36 0.16
C GLN A 427 -15.28 25.60 -0.91
N ILE A 428 -15.43 24.29 -0.77
CA ILE A 428 -16.24 23.45 -1.66
C ILE A 428 -17.70 23.92 -1.66
N ASN A 429 -18.28 24.15 -0.48
CA ASN A 429 -19.65 24.66 -0.35
C ASN A 429 -19.80 26.05 -1.00
N THR A 430 -18.84 26.95 -0.81
CA THR A 430 -18.85 28.28 -1.45
C THR A 430 -18.82 28.17 -2.97
N ARG A 431 -17.93 27.35 -3.54
CA ARG A 431 -17.85 27.12 -5.00
C ARG A 431 -19.16 26.55 -5.55
N ARG A 432 -19.79 25.62 -4.83
CA ARG A 432 -21.08 25.03 -5.21
C ARG A 432 -22.21 26.07 -5.23
N MET A 433 -22.28 26.95 -4.22
CA MET A 433 -23.27 28.04 -4.20
C MET A 433 -23.07 29.02 -5.38
N GLN A 434 -21.83 29.37 -5.70
CA GLN A 434 -21.51 30.25 -6.82
C GLN A 434 -21.87 29.63 -8.19
N GLN A 435 -21.64 28.33 -8.37
CA GLN A 435 -22.02 27.61 -9.59
C GLN A 435 -23.54 27.42 -9.71
N GLY A 436 -24.24 27.26 -8.58
CA GLY A 436 -25.70 27.19 -8.54
C GLY A 436 -26.36 28.52 -8.91
N ALA A 437 -25.82 29.64 -8.42
CA ALA A 437 -26.30 30.98 -8.77
C ALA A 437 -26.13 31.28 -10.27
N LYS A 438 -25.00 30.92 -10.88
CA LYS A 438 -24.74 31.12 -12.32
C LYS A 438 -25.59 30.26 -13.27
N LYS A 439 -26.32 29.26 -12.77
CA LYS A 439 -27.22 28.41 -13.57
C LYS A 439 -28.70 28.82 -13.42
N GLY A 440 -29.00 29.76 -12.51
CA GLY A 440 -30.34 30.27 -12.25
C GLY A 440 -30.63 31.63 -12.91
N ASP A 441 -29.58 32.30 -13.41
CA ASP A 441 -29.63 33.41 -14.37
C ASP A 441 -29.42 32.88 -15.79
#